data_AF-A0A842RRQ6-F1
#
_entry.id   AF-A0A842RRQ6-F1
#
_cell.length_a   1.000
_cell.length_b   1.000
_cell.length_c   1.000
_cell.angle_alpha   90.00
_cell.angle_beta   90.00
_cell.angle_gamma   90.00
#
_symmetry.space_group_name_H-M   'P 1'
#
loop_
_entity.id
_entity.type
_entity.pdbx_description
1 polymer ?
#
loop_
_entity_poly.entity_id
_entity_poly.type
_entity_poly.pdbx_seq_one_letter_code
_entity_poly.pdbx_strand_id
1 'polypeptide(L)'
;MNEKNNDLEADKLQKLILFDDSNVSESQALSEQTKVSEEIDQKDNIKLLNELKPIGGKFQYNATISNESLALIKEVNIKIEYPNFLELNRSIPPTLTIVPPRITEEDEEITTTQVKIEFDKIPEGQLKKISLFFNPLQSNEEGEIRTFAAFVNVDDYIRVINSEPMMINLKQTNIQPQIIPSSQIADFLKQAEIKKSIRSIGIGKEEKLDYEFIFNRLEVILRANNFQFIAKDKKKQIIWYFGEDLESNTDILVIGQVKSNKIEWITVSENPLLNISLLTQFSNELEENLVRLGIINSDDQLFILDCKACGYVLPKFPKKGKSVECKKCGVDQTIW
;
A
#
# COMPACT_ATOMS: atom_id res chain seq x y z
N MET A 1 -9.47 49.36 -12.32
CA MET A 1 -8.12 48.99 -11.88
C MET A 1 -8.23 48.24 -10.56
N ASN A 2 -8.25 46.90 -10.59
CA ASN A 2 -7.94 46.01 -9.47
C ASN A 2 -8.02 44.56 -9.96
N GLU A 3 -6.95 44.10 -10.63
CA GLU A 3 -6.81 42.71 -11.10
C GLU A 3 -5.38 42.17 -10.91
N LYS A 4 -4.58 42.73 -9.98
CA LYS A 4 -3.15 42.36 -9.85
C LYS A 4 -2.73 41.60 -8.59
N ASN A 5 -3.65 41.20 -7.70
CA ASN A 5 -3.27 40.53 -6.45
C ASN A 5 -3.54 39.01 -6.38
N ASN A 6 -4.27 38.40 -7.32
CA ASN A 6 -4.58 36.97 -7.24
C ASN A 6 -3.49 36.03 -7.80
N ASP A 7 -2.65 36.50 -8.73
CA ASP A 7 -1.62 35.63 -9.35
C ASP A 7 -0.42 35.36 -8.43
N LEU A 8 -0.12 36.28 -7.49
CA LEU A 8 1.01 36.14 -6.56
C LEU A 8 0.76 35.14 -5.42
N GLU A 9 -0.50 34.95 -5.01
CA GLU A 9 -0.87 33.92 -4.01
C GLU A 9 -0.88 32.51 -4.62
N ALA A 10 -1.38 32.39 -5.87
CA ALA A 10 -1.35 31.15 -6.61
C ALA A 10 0.09 30.63 -6.80
N ASP A 11 1.06 31.50 -7.11
CA ASP A 11 2.47 31.11 -7.28
C ASP A 11 3.17 30.71 -5.97
N LYS A 12 2.77 31.24 -4.82
CA LYS A 12 3.29 30.82 -3.51
C LYS A 12 2.77 29.44 -3.10
N LEU A 13 1.49 29.16 -3.37
CA LEU A 13 0.90 27.82 -3.15
C LEU A 13 1.52 26.77 -4.07
N GLN A 14 1.92 27.15 -5.29
CA GLN A 14 2.65 26.26 -6.21
C GLN A 14 4.06 25.87 -5.73
N LYS A 15 4.74 26.74 -4.96
CA LYS A 15 6.03 26.40 -4.35
C LYS A 15 5.93 25.44 -3.17
N LEU A 16 4.72 25.25 -2.60
CA LEU A 16 4.50 24.20 -1.60
C LEU A 16 4.56 22.81 -2.24
N ILE A 17 4.37 22.72 -3.56
CA ILE A 17 4.33 21.48 -4.32
C ILE A 17 4.93 21.68 -5.73
N LEU A 18 6.25 21.61 -5.81
CA LEU A 18 6.93 21.14 -7.02
C LEU A 18 7.31 19.69 -6.75
N PHE A 19 6.47 18.75 -7.20
CA PHE A 19 6.83 17.34 -7.22
C PHE A 19 7.87 17.13 -8.32
N ASP A 20 9.16 17.14 -7.97
CA ASP A 20 10.16 16.47 -8.78
C ASP A 20 9.98 14.95 -8.61
N ASP A 21 9.81 14.24 -9.72
CA ASP A 21 9.67 12.78 -9.83
C ASP A 21 10.97 12.02 -9.42
N SER A 22 11.90 12.67 -8.70
CA SER A 22 13.21 12.16 -8.35
C SER A 22 13.44 12.23 -6.86
N ASN A 23 13.81 11.07 -6.30
CA ASN A 23 14.25 10.82 -4.91
C ASN A 23 13.14 10.38 -3.95
N VAL A 24 12.58 9.20 -4.23
CA VAL A 24 12.27 8.26 -3.14
C VAL A 24 13.61 7.71 -2.68
N SER A 25 14.27 8.42 -1.76
CA SER A 25 15.48 7.95 -1.09
C SER A 25 15.12 6.82 -0.13
N GLU A 26 15.74 5.66 -0.32
CA GLU A 26 15.72 4.56 0.63
C GLU A 26 16.53 4.93 1.90
N SER A 27 15.83 4.88 3.03
CA SER A 27 16.25 4.49 4.39
C SER A 27 17.40 5.21 5.10
N GLN A 28 17.09 5.67 6.33
CA GLN A 28 17.82 5.30 7.55
C GLN A 28 16.85 5.30 8.75
N ALA A 29 16.98 4.25 9.59
CA ALA A 29 16.28 3.96 10.86
C ALA A 29 14.73 3.86 10.83
N LEU A 30 14.21 2.65 10.55
CA LEU A 30 12.85 2.24 10.88
C LEU A 30 12.94 1.16 11.97
N SER A 31 12.80 1.54 13.24
CA SER A 31 12.87 0.59 14.37
C SER A 31 11.58 0.43 15.16
N GLU A 32 10.49 1.12 14.82
CA GLU A 32 9.27 1.05 15.66
C GLU A 32 8.02 0.47 14.98
N GLN A 33 8.02 0.29 13.65
CA GLN A 33 6.84 -0.21 12.92
C GLN A 33 7.07 -1.48 12.11
N THR A 34 8.31 -1.97 12.09
CA THR A 34 8.67 -3.23 11.45
C THR A 34 8.48 -4.34 12.47
N LYS A 35 7.62 -5.31 12.17
CA LYS A 35 7.47 -6.52 12.99
C LYS A 35 8.38 -7.61 12.45
N VAL A 36 9.21 -8.21 13.30
CA VAL A 36 10.14 -9.29 12.94
C VAL A 36 9.87 -10.49 13.84
N SER A 37 9.85 -11.68 13.24
CA SER A 37 9.86 -12.96 13.98
C SER A 37 11.00 -13.82 13.48
N GLU A 38 11.59 -14.62 14.37
CA GLU A 38 12.66 -15.56 14.05
C GLU A 38 12.38 -16.89 14.73
N GLU A 39 12.42 -17.98 13.96
CA GLU A 39 12.19 -19.35 14.43
C GLU A 39 13.32 -20.26 13.94
N ILE A 40 13.78 -21.19 14.79
CA ILE A 40 14.99 -21.99 14.53
C ILE A 40 14.73 -23.48 14.73
N ASP A 41 15.00 -24.31 13.72
CA ASP A 41 15.20 -25.74 13.92
C ASP A 41 16.58 -25.98 14.52
N GLN A 42 16.62 -26.26 15.82
CA GLN A 42 17.87 -26.40 16.59
C GLN A 42 18.77 -27.56 16.15
N LYS A 43 18.22 -28.58 15.48
CA LYS A 43 19.00 -29.76 15.08
C LYS A 43 19.65 -29.58 13.72
N ASP A 44 19.00 -28.86 12.80
CA ASP A 44 19.53 -28.58 11.47
C ASP A 44 19.94 -27.11 11.29
N ASN A 45 19.96 -26.28 12.34
CA ASN A 45 20.30 -24.85 12.29
C ASN A 45 19.62 -24.08 11.14
N ILE A 46 18.37 -24.42 10.85
CA ILE A 46 17.58 -23.76 9.80
C ILE A 46 16.77 -22.67 10.47
N LYS A 47 16.86 -21.44 9.94
CA LYS A 47 16.12 -20.29 10.47
C LYS A 47 15.04 -19.84 9.51
N LEU A 48 13.87 -19.54 10.04
CA LEU A 48 12.80 -18.83 9.34
C LEU A 48 12.65 -17.44 9.97
N LEU A 49 13.00 -16.41 9.20
CA LEU A 49 12.85 -15.02 9.57
C LEU A 49 11.74 -14.37 8.76
N ASN A 50 10.77 -13.77 9.43
CA ASN A 50 9.70 -13.03 8.81
C ASN A 50 9.79 -11.56 9.19
N GLU A 51 9.39 -10.68 8.27
CA GLU A 51 9.37 -9.24 8.48
C GLU A 51 8.14 -8.65 7.80
N LEU A 52 7.32 -7.91 8.53
CA LEU A 52 6.21 -7.13 7.99
C LEU A 52 6.51 -5.64 8.18
N LYS A 53 6.45 -4.89 7.08
CA LYS A 53 6.67 -3.44 7.11
C LYS A 53 5.70 -2.67 6.22
N PRO A 54 5.28 -1.46 6.64
CA PRO A 54 4.58 -0.54 5.76
C PRO A 54 5.53 0.03 4.70
N ILE A 55 5.06 0.13 3.45
CA ILE A 55 5.80 0.75 2.34
C ILE A 55 4.86 1.60 1.48
N GLY A 56 4.96 2.92 1.64
CA GLY A 56 3.98 3.83 1.05
C GLY A 56 2.57 3.51 1.54
N GLY A 57 1.61 3.33 0.63
CA GLY A 57 0.23 2.97 0.97
C GLY A 57 -0.03 1.45 0.98
N LYS A 58 0.96 0.62 1.29
CA LYS A 58 0.93 -0.85 1.15
C LYS A 58 1.69 -1.55 2.26
N PHE A 59 1.53 -2.86 2.36
CA PHE A 59 2.40 -3.71 3.17
C PHE A 59 3.41 -4.47 2.32
N GLN A 60 4.62 -4.61 2.84
CA GLN A 60 5.59 -5.59 2.35
C GLN A 60 5.80 -6.64 3.43
N TYR A 61 5.56 -7.90 3.08
CA TYR A 61 5.89 -9.06 3.90
C TYR A 61 7.09 -9.78 3.31
N ASN A 62 8.10 -10.03 4.13
CA ASN A 62 9.26 -10.82 3.76
C ASN A 62 9.25 -12.14 4.56
N ALA A 63 9.52 -13.23 3.88
CA ALA A 63 9.83 -14.53 4.49
C ALA A 63 11.20 -14.97 4.00
N THR A 64 12.12 -15.21 4.93
CA THR A 64 13.51 -15.61 4.64
C THR A 64 13.80 -16.91 5.33
N ILE A 65 14.09 -17.95 4.57
CA ILE A 65 14.61 -19.21 5.10
C ILE A 65 16.13 -19.22 4.91
N SER A 66 16.87 -19.47 6.00
CA SER A 66 18.33 -19.51 6.02
C SER A 66 18.79 -20.90 6.44
N ASN A 67 19.72 -21.47 5.67
CA ASN A 67 20.41 -22.69 6.02
C ASN A 67 21.76 -22.37 6.65
N GLU A 68 21.81 -22.32 7.99
CA GLU A 68 23.06 -22.08 8.73
C GLU A 68 23.76 -23.39 9.12
N SER A 69 23.28 -24.54 8.66
CA SER A 69 24.00 -25.80 8.79
C SER A 69 25.07 -25.99 7.73
N LEU A 70 25.92 -26.98 7.98
CA LEU A 70 26.92 -27.47 7.03
C LEU A 70 26.34 -28.42 5.97
N ALA A 71 25.03 -28.68 5.99
CA ALA A 71 24.36 -29.67 5.15
C ALA A 71 23.41 -29.01 4.15
N LEU A 72 23.27 -29.58 2.96
CA LEU A 72 22.34 -29.11 1.93
C LEU A 72 20.87 -29.37 2.33
N ILE A 73 19.97 -28.41 2.11
CA ILE A 73 18.53 -28.68 2.06
C ILE A 73 18.15 -29.13 0.65
N LYS A 74 17.57 -30.32 0.53
CA LYS A 74 17.25 -30.97 -0.74
C LYS A 74 16.02 -30.44 -1.43
N GLU A 75 15.03 -29.95 -0.66
CA GLU A 75 13.74 -29.42 -1.11
C GLU A 75 13.14 -28.50 -0.03
N VAL A 76 12.49 -27.40 -0.42
CA VAL A 76 11.75 -26.51 0.49
C VAL A 76 10.40 -26.12 -0.12
N ASN A 77 9.34 -26.27 0.67
CA ASN A 77 8.00 -25.76 0.38
C ASN A 77 7.62 -24.71 1.41
N ILE A 78 7.39 -23.48 0.95
CA ILE A 78 6.94 -22.37 1.78
C ILE A 78 5.50 -22.05 1.44
N LYS A 79 4.65 -22.08 2.46
CA LYS A 79 3.26 -21.65 2.42
C LYS A 79 3.10 -20.38 3.25
N ILE A 80 2.46 -19.38 2.68
CA ILE A 80 2.14 -18.12 3.36
C ILE A 80 0.63 -17.93 3.33
N GLU A 81 0.02 -17.78 4.50
CA GLU A 81 -1.41 -17.48 4.69
C GLU A 81 -1.56 -16.00 5.06
N TYR A 82 -2.56 -15.33 4.48
CA TYR A 82 -2.87 -13.93 4.72
C TYR A 82 -4.37 -13.67 4.63
N PRO A 83 -4.89 -12.61 5.27
CA PRO A 83 -6.33 -12.35 5.31
C PRO A 83 -6.87 -11.88 3.96
N ASN A 84 -8.16 -12.14 3.71
CA ASN A 84 -8.85 -11.82 2.46
C ASN A 84 -8.96 -10.32 2.15
N PHE A 85 -8.91 -9.44 3.17
CA PHE A 85 -8.87 -7.99 2.96
C PHE A 85 -7.54 -7.49 2.38
N LEU A 86 -6.56 -8.37 2.14
CA LEU A 86 -5.31 -8.05 1.46
C LEU A 86 -5.27 -8.66 0.06
N GLU A 87 -5.08 -7.82 -0.94
CA GLU A 87 -4.80 -8.23 -2.30
C GLU A 87 -3.28 -8.32 -2.53
N LEU A 88 -2.81 -9.48 -2.97
CA LEU A 88 -1.43 -9.65 -3.42
C LEU A 88 -1.22 -8.97 -4.77
N ASN A 89 -0.51 -7.85 -4.78
CA ASN A 89 -0.25 -7.07 -5.99
C ASN A 89 1.03 -7.52 -6.71
N ARG A 90 2.04 -7.95 -5.96
CA ARG A 90 3.37 -8.34 -6.49
C ARG A 90 4.07 -9.32 -5.56
N SER A 91 4.92 -10.16 -6.15
CA SER A 91 5.91 -10.96 -5.42
C SER A 91 7.31 -10.90 -6.01
N ILE A 92 8.30 -11.20 -5.17
CA ILE A 92 9.69 -11.45 -5.55
C ILE A 92 10.14 -12.71 -4.80
N PRO A 93 10.53 -13.81 -5.48
CA PRO A 93 10.47 -14.00 -6.94
C PRO A 93 9.02 -13.99 -7.48
N PRO A 94 8.83 -13.77 -8.80
CA PRO A 94 7.50 -13.72 -9.41
C PRO A 94 6.82 -15.09 -9.51
N THR A 95 7.58 -16.18 -9.34
CA THR A 95 7.10 -17.56 -9.42
C THR A 95 6.47 -17.97 -8.09
N LEU A 96 5.15 -17.82 -8.00
CA LEU A 96 4.33 -18.36 -6.90
C LEU A 96 3.08 -19.03 -7.43
N THR A 97 2.60 -20.03 -6.69
CA THR A 97 1.32 -20.68 -6.95
C THR A 97 0.31 -20.11 -5.97
N ILE A 98 -0.68 -19.36 -6.47
CA ILE A 98 -1.83 -18.94 -5.66
C ILE A 98 -2.71 -20.17 -5.47
N VAL A 99 -2.94 -20.54 -4.22
CA VAL A 99 -3.84 -21.64 -3.88
C VAL A 99 -5.21 -21.04 -3.62
N PRO A 100 -6.27 -21.53 -4.30
CA PRO A 100 -7.62 -21.05 -4.03
C PRO A 100 -7.94 -21.21 -2.54
N PRO A 101 -8.69 -20.26 -1.96
CA PRO A 101 -9.08 -20.35 -0.56
C PRO A 101 -9.79 -21.67 -0.28
N ARG A 102 -9.49 -22.27 0.88
CA ARG A 102 -10.21 -23.43 1.37
C ARG A 102 -11.50 -22.95 2.03
N ILE A 103 -12.64 -23.38 1.50
CA ILE A 103 -13.92 -23.25 2.19
C ILE A 103 -13.93 -24.37 3.24
N THR A 104 -13.93 -24.01 4.52
CA THR A 104 -14.15 -24.96 5.61
C THR A 104 -15.64 -25.26 5.69
N GLU A 105 -16.02 -26.54 5.70
CA GLU A 105 -17.44 -26.97 5.73
C GLU A 105 -18.20 -26.54 7.00
N GLU A 106 -17.49 -26.06 8.03
CA GLU A 106 -18.06 -25.64 9.31
C GLU A 106 -18.37 -24.13 9.40
N ASP A 107 -17.73 -23.30 8.57
CA ASP A 107 -17.92 -21.85 8.52
C ASP A 107 -17.95 -21.43 7.05
N GLU A 108 -19.12 -21.04 6.54
CA GLU A 108 -19.35 -20.60 5.14
C GLU A 108 -18.58 -19.30 4.76
N GLU A 109 -17.55 -18.92 5.50
CA GLU A 109 -16.73 -17.72 5.27
C GLU A 109 -15.27 -18.08 4.96
N ILE A 110 -14.83 -17.70 3.75
CA ILE A 110 -13.41 -17.70 3.38
C ILE A 110 -12.73 -16.54 4.10
N THR A 111 -11.95 -16.83 5.15
CA THR A 111 -11.23 -15.80 5.90
C THR A 111 -9.81 -15.55 5.39
N THR A 112 -9.16 -16.56 4.78
CA THR A 112 -7.74 -16.47 4.41
C THR A 112 -7.44 -16.94 2.98
N THR A 113 -6.50 -16.26 2.33
CA THR A 113 -5.90 -16.64 1.05
C THR A 113 -4.51 -17.22 1.29
N GLN A 114 -4.05 -18.08 0.38
CA GLN A 114 -2.78 -18.79 0.53
C GLN A 114 -1.92 -18.72 -0.74
N VAL A 115 -0.61 -18.56 -0.55
CA VAL A 115 0.38 -18.74 -1.63
C VAL A 115 1.38 -19.82 -1.26
N LYS A 116 1.80 -20.59 -2.26
CA LYS A 116 2.83 -21.63 -2.15
C LYS A 116 4.00 -21.33 -3.07
N ILE A 117 5.20 -21.51 -2.53
CA ILE A 117 6.47 -21.27 -3.20
C ILE A 117 7.38 -22.45 -2.92
N GLU A 118 7.98 -23.00 -3.97
CA GLU A 118 8.87 -24.15 -3.89
C GLU A 118 10.27 -23.75 -4.32
N PHE A 119 11.26 -24.20 -3.55
CA PHE A 119 12.66 -24.06 -3.91
C PHE A 119 13.28 -25.44 -4.01
N ASP A 120 13.97 -25.68 -5.12
CA ASP A 120 14.66 -26.94 -5.33
C ASP A 120 15.72 -27.17 -4.28
N LYS A 121 16.63 -26.22 -4.01
CA LYS A 121 17.75 -26.44 -3.09
C LYS A 121 18.15 -25.17 -2.35
N ILE A 122 18.58 -25.33 -1.10
CA ILE A 122 19.25 -24.28 -0.31
C ILE A 122 20.61 -24.81 0.16
N PRO A 123 21.71 -24.43 -0.50
CA PRO A 123 23.06 -24.80 -0.08
C PRO A 123 23.39 -24.37 1.35
N GLU A 124 24.45 -24.97 1.89
CA GLU A 124 25.08 -24.56 3.16
C GLU A 124 25.39 -23.06 3.15
N GLY A 125 25.06 -22.39 4.27
CA GLY A 125 25.32 -20.97 4.49
C GLY A 125 24.51 -20.03 3.59
N GLN A 126 23.53 -20.53 2.82
CA GLN A 126 22.71 -19.72 1.93
C GLN A 126 21.31 -19.48 2.47
N LEU A 127 20.68 -18.43 1.94
CA LEU A 127 19.30 -18.07 2.24
C LEU A 127 18.47 -17.91 0.97
N LYS A 128 17.16 -18.07 1.12
CA LYS A 128 16.15 -17.72 0.12
C LYS A 128 15.17 -16.73 0.74
N LYS A 129 14.90 -15.64 0.02
CA LYS A 129 13.99 -14.59 0.42
C LYS A 129 12.80 -14.52 -0.52
N ILE A 130 11.62 -14.44 0.06
CA ILE A 130 10.35 -14.13 -0.59
C ILE A 130 9.91 -12.75 -0.09
N SER A 131 9.44 -11.91 -1.01
CA SER A 131 8.82 -10.62 -0.68
C SER A 131 7.46 -10.54 -1.35
N LEU A 132 6.40 -10.40 -0.55
CA LEU A 132 5.02 -10.21 -0.99
C LEU A 132 4.60 -8.75 -0.73
N PHE A 133 3.87 -8.16 -1.66
CA PHE A 133 3.40 -6.78 -1.57
C PHE A 133 1.88 -6.76 -1.60
N PHE A 134 1.28 -6.29 -0.52
CA PHE A 134 -0.16 -6.34 -0.30
C PHE A 134 -0.80 -4.95 -0.38
N ASN A 135 -1.88 -4.87 -1.13
CA ASN A 135 -2.82 -3.76 -1.11
C ASN A 135 -3.96 -4.12 -0.14
N PRO A 136 -4.20 -3.31 0.90
CA PRO A 136 -5.44 -3.45 1.64
C PRO A 136 -6.64 -3.06 0.77
N LEU A 137 -7.70 -3.87 0.86
CA LEU A 137 -8.96 -3.72 0.15
C LEU A 137 -10.03 -3.07 1.02
N GLN A 138 -10.02 -3.35 2.32
CA GLN A 138 -11.04 -2.87 3.26
C GLN A 138 -10.39 -2.22 4.48
N SER A 139 -11.02 -1.15 4.95
CA SER A 139 -10.68 -0.50 6.22
C SER A 139 -11.45 -1.13 7.39
N ASN A 140 -10.99 -0.86 8.62
CA ASN A 140 -11.53 -1.41 9.86
C ASN A 140 -11.43 -2.95 9.97
N GLU A 141 -10.39 -3.52 9.39
CA GLU A 141 -10.13 -4.96 9.40
C GLU A 141 -8.87 -5.30 10.22
N GLU A 142 -8.90 -6.46 10.85
CA GLU A 142 -7.76 -7.07 11.53
C GLU A 142 -7.54 -8.50 11.02
N GLY A 143 -6.28 -8.87 10.87
CA GLY A 143 -5.92 -10.23 10.45
C GLY A 143 -4.45 -10.51 10.65
N GLU A 144 -4.03 -11.71 10.31
CA GLU A 144 -2.67 -12.17 10.56
C GLU A 144 -2.05 -12.79 9.31
N ILE A 145 -0.74 -12.58 9.15
CA ILE A 145 0.06 -13.29 8.16
C ILE A 145 0.90 -14.35 8.88
N ARG A 146 0.83 -15.59 8.39
CA ARG A 146 1.60 -16.73 8.91
C ARG A 146 2.39 -17.40 7.81
N THR A 147 3.62 -17.83 8.12
CA THR A 147 4.46 -18.63 7.21
C THR A 147 4.69 -20.01 7.78
N PHE A 148 4.59 -21.01 6.90
CA PHE A 148 4.89 -22.41 7.17
C PHE A 148 5.96 -22.84 6.19
N ALA A 149 7.10 -23.33 6.67
CA ALA A 149 8.19 -23.84 5.84
C ALA A 149 8.40 -25.32 6.13
N ALA A 150 8.11 -26.17 5.14
CA ALA A 150 8.45 -27.58 5.16
C ALA A 150 9.71 -27.82 4.32
N PHE A 151 10.65 -28.62 4.82
CA PHE A 151 11.90 -28.90 4.10
C PHE A 151 12.39 -30.33 4.31
N VAL A 152 13.19 -30.81 3.36
CA VAL A 152 13.82 -32.14 3.39
C VAL A 152 15.33 -32.00 3.55
N ASN A 153 15.88 -32.62 4.59
CA ASN A 153 17.31 -32.57 4.86
C ASN A 153 18.10 -33.66 4.08
N VAL A 154 19.42 -33.72 4.28
CA VAL A 154 20.28 -34.69 3.59
C VAL A 154 19.95 -36.16 3.87
N ASP A 155 19.38 -36.43 5.04
CA ASP A 155 18.99 -37.77 5.50
C ASP A 155 17.53 -38.14 5.14
N ASP A 156 16.90 -37.34 4.27
CA ASP A 156 15.51 -37.52 3.80
C ASP A 156 14.45 -37.41 4.90
N TYR A 157 14.76 -36.74 6.01
CA TYR A 157 13.74 -36.35 6.99
C TYR A 157 13.02 -35.08 6.57
N ILE A 158 11.69 -35.12 6.63
CA ILE A 158 10.83 -33.96 6.46
C ILE A 158 10.73 -33.23 7.80
N ARG A 159 10.91 -31.91 7.76
CA ARG A 159 10.77 -31.02 8.90
C ARG A 159 9.88 -29.85 8.57
N VAL A 160 9.35 -29.22 9.62
CA VAL A 160 8.45 -28.08 9.51
C VAL A 160 8.84 -27.02 10.54
N ILE A 161 8.95 -25.77 10.09
CA ILE A 161 9.08 -24.58 10.94
C ILE A 161 7.92 -23.65 10.61
N ASN A 162 7.27 -23.12 11.64
CA ASN A 162 6.15 -22.20 11.52
C ASN A 162 6.56 -20.86 12.12
N SER A 163 6.14 -19.76 11.51
CA SER A 163 6.33 -18.43 12.10
C SER A 163 5.25 -18.14 13.14
N GLU A 164 5.60 -17.33 14.13
CA GLU A 164 4.59 -16.58 14.90
C GLU A 164 3.72 -15.71 13.97
N PRO A 165 2.45 -15.47 14.33
CA PRO A 165 1.56 -14.65 13.53
C PRO A 165 1.96 -13.17 13.54
N MET A 166 1.96 -12.56 12.35
CA MET A 166 2.14 -11.12 12.20
C MET A 166 0.80 -10.42 12.03
N MET A 167 0.35 -9.76 13.11
CA MET A 167 -0.92 -9.02 13.13
C MET A 167 -0.86 -7.76 12.24
N ILE A 168 -1.86 -7.60 11.39
CA ILE A 168 -2.18 -6.40 10.62
C ILE A 168 -3.49 -5.84 11.15
N ASN A 169 -3.51 -4.55 11.46
CA ASN A 169 -4.70 -3.87 11.95
C ASN A 169 -4.85 -2.55 11.19
N LEU A 170 -5.95 -2.42 10.46
CA LEU A 170 -6.33 -1.24 9.68
C LEU A 170 -7.47 -0.52 10.38
N LYS A 171 -7.18 0.10 11.52
CA LYS A 171 -8.22 0.82 12.28
C LYS A 171 -8.82 1.97 11.48
N GLN A 172 -10.11 2.22 11.73
CA GLN A 172 -10.74 3.48 11.37
C GLN A 172 -10.01 4.63 12.08
N THR A 173 -9.78 5.71 11.35
CA THR A 173 -9.09 6.89 11.90
C THR A 173 -10.07 7.83 12.57
N ASN A 174 -9.63 8.47 13.65
CA ASN A 174 -10.44 9.43 14.38
C ASN A 174 -9.74 10.78 14.36
N ILE A 175 -10.15 11.63 13.43
CA ILE A 175 -9.44 12.86 13.12
C ILE A 175 -10.02 14.03 13.90
N GLN A 176 -9.14 14.72 14.62
CA GLN A 176 -9.42 16.06 15.12
C GLN A 176 -9.00 17.10 14.08
N PRO A 177 -9.90 18.01 13.65
CA PRO A 177 -9.54 19.08 12.74
C PRO A 177 -8.50 19.99 13.39
N GLN A 178 -7.41 20.25 12.68
CA GLN A 178 -6.35 21.15 13.12
C GLN A 178 -6.06 22.22 12.08
N ILE A 179 -5.84 23.45 12.54
CA ILE A 179 -5.46 24.57 11.67
C ILE A 179 -3.95 24.65 11.60
N ILE A 180 -3.39 24.40 10.42
CA ILE A 180 -1.98 24.66 10.12
C ILE A 180 -1.86 25.87 9.17
N PRO A 181 -1.04 26.88 9.49
CA PRO A 181 -0.72 27.95 8.55
C PRO A 181 -0.02 27.40 7.30
N SER A 182 -0.41 27.86 6.11
CA SER A 182 0.19 27.39 4.85
C SER A 182 1.71 27.59 4.78
N SER A 183 2.26 28.54 5.53
CA SER A 183 3.71 28.77 5.64
C SER A 183 4.46 27.64 6.35
N GLN A 184 3.79 26.88 7.23
CA GLN A 184 4.40 25.80 8.01
C GLN A 184 4.33 24.44 7.31
N ILE A 185 3.47 24.28 6.30
CA ILE A 185 3.32 23.03 5.54
C ILE A 185 4.66 22.59 4.92
N ALA A 186 5.42 23.53 4.37
CA ALA A 186 6.71 23.19 3.76
C ALA A 186 7.73 22.67 4.78
N ASP A 187 7.64 23.09 6.05
CA ASP A 187 8.56 22.66 7.09
C ASP A 187 8.11 21.33 7.69
N PHE A 188 6.80 21.14 7.88
CA PHE A 188 6.21 19.82 8.18
C PHE A 188 6.67 18.76 7.17
N LEU A 189 6.55 19.04 5.87
CA LEU A 189 6.94 18.09 4.81
C LEU A 189 8.45 17.76 4.77
N LYS A 190 9.32 18.53 5.42
CA LYS A 190 10.79 18.32 5.42
C LYS A 190 11.30 17.52 6.61
N GLN A 191 10.45 17.26 7.61
CA GLN A 191 10.81 16.43 8.75
C GLN A 191 11.22 15.02 8.30
N ALA A 192 12.22 14.43 8.93
CA ALA A 192 12.82 13.17 8.46
C ALA A 192 11.93 11.95 8.74
N GLU A 193 11.19 12.04 9.84
CA GLU A 193 10.17 11.12 10.34
C GLU A 193 8.93 11.11 9.43
N ILE A 194 8.61 12.22 8.77
CA ILE A 194 7.44 12.35 7.91
C ILE A 194 7.55 11.45 6.68
N LYS A 195 6.58 10.57 6.52
CA LYS A 195 6.46 9.65 5.38
C LYS A 195 5.27 10.05 4.51
N LYS A 196 5.48 9.90 3.21
CA LYS A 196 4.47 10.17 2.18
C LYS A 196 4.00 8.85 1.57
N SER A 197 2.68 8.70 1.48
CA SER A 197 2.03 7.58 0.83
C SER A 197 1.06 8.08 -0.23
N ILE A 198 0.93 7.33 -1.32
CA ILE A 198 0.05 7.67 -2.43
C ILE A 198 -0.78 6.46 -2.78
N ARG A 199 -2.09 6.66 -2.96
CA ARG A 199 -3.00 5.73 -3.63
C ARG A 199 -3.54 6.40 -4.87
N SER A 200 -3.40 5.73 -6.01
CA SER A 200 -3.89 6.23 -7.28
C SER A 200 -4.91 5.27 -7.89
N ILE A 201 -6.03 5.82 -8.34
CA ILE A 201 -7.19 5.07 -8.81
C ILE A 201 -7.58 5.56 -10.21
N GLY A 202 -7.78 4.62 -11.12
CA GLY A 202 -8.45 4.85 -12.40
C GLY A 202 -9.88 4.33 -12.36
N ILE A 203 -10.79 5.02 -13.05
CA ILE A 203 -12.17 4.57 -13.22
C ILE A 203 -12.33 4.01 -14.63
N GLY A 204 -12.45 2.68 -14.71
CA GLY A 204 -12.64 1.93 -15.93
C GLY A 204 -14.04 2.06 -16.53
N LYS A 205 -14.33 3.21 -17.15
CA LYS A 205 -15.56 3.45 -17.91
C LYS A 205 -15.26 3.91 -19.34
N GLU A 206 -15.97 3.35 -20.31
CA GLU A 206 -15.84 3.77 -21.71
C GLU A 206 -16.43 5.18 -21.95
N GLU A 207 -17.43 5.54 -21.15
CA GLU A 207 -18.03 6.87 -21.17
C GLU A 207 -17.07 7.94 -20.64
N LYS A 208 -17.24 9.17 -21.14
CA LYS A 208 -16.48 10.31 -20.65
C LYS A 208 -16.90 10.65 -19.22
N LEU A 209 -15.93 10.65 -18.32
CA LEU A 209 -16.12 11.03 -16.92
C LEU A 209 -16.11 12.55 -16.73
N ASP A 210 -16.96 13.02 -15.81
CA ASP A 210 -16.91 14.36 -15.28
C ASP A 210 -15.89 14.41 -14.12
N TYR A 211 -14.65 14.75 -14.46
CA TYR A 211 -13.57 14.86 -13.49
C TYR A 211 -13.71 16.04 -12.52
N GLU A 212 -14.48 17.08 -12.87
CA GLU A 212 -14.78 18.15 -11.93
C GLU A 212 -15.76 17.66 -10.85
N PHE A 213 -16.77 16.92 -11.27
CA PHE A 213 -17.68 16.25 -10.34
C PHE A 213 -16.92 15.31 -9.39
N ILE A 214 -16.07 14.43 -9.94
CA ILE A 214 -15.22 13.51 -9.15
C ILE A 214 -14.32 14.28 -8.19
N PHE A 215 -13.68 15.35 -8.64
CA PHE A 215 -12.82 16.17 -7.79
C PHE A 215 -13.58 16.78 -6.60
N ASN A 216 -14.83 17.21 -6.82
CA ASN A 216 -15.71 17.67 -5.75
C ASN A 216 -16.16 16.54 -4.80
N ARG A 217 -16.04 15.26 -5.18
CA ARG A 217 -16.27 14.13 -4.26
C ARG A 217 -15.13 13.92 -3.30
N LEU A 218 -13.89 14.17 -3.73
CA LEU A 218 -12.75 14.12 -2.83
C LEU A 218 -12.93 15.09 -1.64
N GLU A 219 -13.45 16.28 -1.91
CA GLU A 219 -13.72 17.28 -0.87
C GLU A 219 -14.80 16.83 0.14
N VAL A 220 -15.81 16.09 -0.31
CA VAL A 220 -16.86 15.58 0.59
C VAL A 220 -16.33 14.48 1.50
N ILE A 221 -15.51 13.58 0.97
CA ILE A 221 -14.87 12.51 1.75
C ILE A 221 -14.00 13.10 2.87
N LEU A 222 -13.15 14.08 2.54
CA LEU A 222 -12.27 14.70 3.54
C LEU A 222 -13.03 15.44 4.63
N ARG A 223 -14.13 16.12 4.28
CA ARG A 223 -14.99 16.80 5.27
C ARG A 223 -15.79 15.84 6.13
N ALA A 224 -16.26 14.73 5.55
CA ALA A 224 -16.95 13.68 6.31
C ALA A 224 -16.03 13.05 7.35
N ASN A 225 -14.72 13.05 7.09
CA ASN A 225 -13.67 12.58 7.99
C ASN A 225 -13.05 13.68 8.86
N ASN A 226 -13.78 14.78 9.10
CA ASN A 226 -13.39 15.85 10.03
C ASN A 226 -12.02 16.51 9.77
N PHE A 227 -11.47 16.40 8.55
CA PHE A 227 -10.26 17.15 8.24
C PHE A 227 -10.57 18.64 8.08
N GLN A 228 -9.63 19.48 8.53
CA GLN A 228 -9.69 20.91 8.36
C GLN A 228 -9.20 21.30 6.96
N PHE A 229 -10.00 22.09 6.25
CA PHE A 229 -9.63 22.63 4.94
C PHE A 229 -8.46 23.62 5.06
N ILE A 230 -7.46 23.47 4.18
CA ILE A 230 -6.34 24.41 4.02
C ILE A 230 -6.52 25.25 2.77
N ALA A 231 -6.54 24.60 1.60
CA ALA A 231 -6.49 25.26 0.30
C ALA A 231 -7.13 24.42 -0.81
N LYS A 232 -7.51 25.06 -1.93
CA LYS A 232 -8.02 24.42 -3.15
C LYS A 232 -7.50 25.16 -4.39
N ASP A 233 -6.83 24.43 -5.28
CA ASP A 233 -6.52 24.90 -6.64
C ASP A 233 -7.52 24.25 -7.60
N LYS A 234 -8.54 25.01 -8.01
CA LYS A 234 -9.57 24.52 -8.93
C LYS A 234 -9.02 24.22 -10.33
N LYS A 235 -8.02 24.97 -10.80
CA LYS A 235 -7.48 24.81 -12.15
C LYS A 235 -6.62 23.55 -12.26
N LYS A 236 -5.82 23.28 -11.23
CA LYS A 236 -5.00 22.05 -11.16
C LYS A 236 -5.76 20.85 -10.59
N GLN A 237 -6.97 21.06 -10.08
CA GLN A 237 -7.79 20.07 -9.39
C GLN A 237 -7.03 19.42 -8.22
N ILE A 238 -6.57 20.25 -7.29
CA ILE A 238 -5.89 19.83 -6.06
C ILE A 238 -6.57 20.46 -4.83
N ILE A 239 -6.78 19.67 -3.77
CA ILE A 239 -7.28 20.11 -2.46
C ILE A 239 -6.36 19.65 -1.35
N TRP A 240 -6.19 20.49 -0.34
CA TRP A 240 -5.35 20.23 0.83
C TRP A 240 -6.17 20.32 2.11
N TYR A 241 -5.94 19.36 2.98
CA TYR A 241 -6.64 19.18 4.25
C TYR A 241 -5.65 18.72 5.32
N PHE A 242 -5.87 19.14 6.56
CA PHE A 242 -5.01 18.82 7.69
C PHE A 242 -5.82 18.39 8.91
N GLY A 243 -5.24 17.55 9.75
CA GLY A 243 -5.84 17.08 10.98
C GLY A 243 -4.83 16.28 11.78
N GLU A 244 -5.22 15.90 12.99
CA GLU A 244 -4.44 15.03 13.87
C GLU A 244 -5.26 13.78 14.15
N ASP A 245 -4.62 12.62 14.06
CA ASP A 245 -5.25 11.38 14.52
C ASP A 245 -5.25 11.32 16.05
N LEU A 246 -6.43 11.17 16.65
CA LEU A 246 -6.63 11.19 18.10
C LEU A 246 -6.07 9.93 18.79
N GLU A 247 -5.92 8.80 18.10
CA GLU A 247 -5.35 7.61 18.71
C GLU A 247 -3.83 7.70 18.81
N SER A 248 -3.15 8.10 17.73
CA SER A 248 -1.69 8.17 17.69
C SER A 248 -1.13 9.56 18.02
N ASN A 249 -1.98 10.58 18.18
CA ASN A 249 -1.61 11.99 18.33
C ASN A 249 -0.61 12.42 17.23
N THR A 250 -0.91 12.03 15.99
CA THR A 250 -0.02 12.28 14.86
C THR A 250 -0.69 13.19 13.85
N ASP A 251 0.03 14.23 13.47
CA ASP A 251 -0.36 15.15 12.41
C ASP A 251 -0.43 14.44 11.05
N ILE A 252 -1.44 14.83 10.27
CA ILE A 252 -1.71 14.28 8.95
C ILE A 252 -2.05 15.43 7.99
N LEU A 253 -1.28 15.52 6.91
CA LEU A 253 -1.66 16.27 5.72
C LEU A 253 -2.22 15.31 4.67
N VAL A 254 -3.42 15.64 4.16
CA VAL A 254 -4.05 14.92 3.06
C VAL A 254 -4.18 15.83 1.84
N ILE A 255 -3.82 15.28 0.69
CA ILE A 255 -3.95 15.94 -0.60
C ILE A 255 -4.80 15.05 -1.50
N GLY A 256 -5.95 15.57 -1.93
CA GLY A 256 -6.78 14.95 -2.96
C GLY A 256 -6.50 15.64 -4.29
N GLN A 257 -6.26 14.88 -5.37
CA GLN A 257 -6.13 15.47 -6.70
C GLN A 257 -6.72 14.60 -7.81
N VAL A 258 -7.11 15.26 -8.90
CA VAL A 258 -7.50 14.60 -10.15
C VAL A 258 -6.60 15.11 -11.25
N LYS A 259 -5.84 14.20 -11.87
CA LYS A 259 -4.85 14.56 -12.89
C LYS A 259 -4.66 13.38 -13.84
N SER A 260 -4.46 13.64 -15.13
CA SER A 260 -4.11 12.57 -16.10
C SER A 260 -5.07 11.37 -16.08
N ASN A 261 -6.38 11.64 -15.98
CA ASN A 261 -7.46 10.63 -15.92
C ASN A 261 -7.41 9.70 -14.70
N LYS A 262 -6.70 10.09 -13.64
CA LYS A 262 -6.61 9.33 -12.39
C LYS A 262 -6.92 10.23 -11.20
N ILE A 263 -7.40 9.58 -10.15
CA ILE A 263 -7.65 10.16 -8.83
C ILE A 263 -6.47 9.78 -7.96
N GLU A 264 -5.97 10.71 -7.16
CA GLU A 264 -4.88 10.44 -6.23
C GLU A 264 -5.22 10.97 -4.84
N TRP A 265 -5.08 10.08 -3.87
CA TRP A 265 -4.98 10.39 -2.46
C TRP A 265 -3.51 10.37 -2.08
N ILE A 266 -3.04 11.45 -1.47
CA ILE A 266 -1.70 11.55 -0.91
C ILE A 266 -1.86 11.82 0.57
N THR A 267 -1.34 10.94 1.39
CA THR A 267 -1.30 11.09 2.85
C THR A 267 0.13 11.31 3.28
N VAL A 268 0.32 12.21 4.25
CA VAL A 268 1.63 12.56 4.79
C VAL A 268 1.52 12.62 6.30
N SER A 269 2.30 11.78 6.97
CA SER A 269 2.30 11.62 8.42
C SER A 269 3.57 10.88 8.88
N GLU A 270 3.94 11.03 10.15
CA GLU A 270 5.05 10.29 10.77
C GLU A 270 4.72 8.80 10.94
N ASN A 271 3.43 8.44 10.88
CA ASN A 271 2.96 7.09 11.04
C ASN A 271 2.55 6.45 9.69
N PRO A 272 3.41 5.64 9.06
CA PRO A 272 3.08 4.88 7.86
C PRO A 272 1.83 4.00 7.94
N LEU A 273 1.55 3.38 9.09
CA LEU A 273 0.35 2.54 9.24
C LEU A 273 -0.92 3.39 9.15
N LEU A 274 -0.93 4.55 9.79
CA LEU A 274 -2.01 5.54 9.70
C LEU A 274 -2.22 5.99 8.25
N ASN A 275 -1.13 6.24 7.52
CA ASN A 275 -1.19 6.56 6.10
C ASN A 275 -1.85 5.44 5.28
N ILE A 276 -1.54 4.17 5.57
CA ILE A 276 -2.16 3.03 4.90
C ILE A 276 -3.65 2.97 5.22
N SER A 277 -4.04 3.06 6.50
CA SER A 277 -5.44 3.04 6.94
C SER A 277 -6.27 4.14 6.25
N LEU A 278 -5.79 5.38 6.25
CA LEU A 278 -6.47 6.51 5.58
C LEU A 278 -6.63 6.30 4.09
N LEU A 279 -5.58 5.83 3.40
CA LEU A 279 -5.65 5.60 1.97
C LEU A 279 -6.66 4.50 1.61
N THR A 280 -6.73 3.44 2.42
CA THR A 280 -7.74 2.39 2.26
C THR A 280 -9.14 2.96 2.49
N GLN A 281 -9.34 3.64 3.63
CA GLN A 281 -10.62 4.24 4.01
C GLN A 281 -11.14 5.20 2.94
N PHE A 282 -10.32 6.15 2.46
CA PHE A 282 -10.74 7.09 1.42
C PHE A 282 -10.99 6.43 0.07
N SER A 283 -10.31 5.32 -0.22
CA SER A 283 -10.58 4.55 -1.44
C SER A 283 -11.94 3.86 -1.35
N ASN A 284 -12.24 3.22 -0.21
CA ASN A 284 -13.55 2.59 0.03
C ASN A 284 -14.68 3.61 0.03
N GLU A 285 -14.53 4.74 0.72
CA GLU A 285 -15.56 5.79 0.73
C GLU A 285 -15.76 6.40 -0.67
N LEU A 286 -14.70 6.54 -1.46
CA LEU A 286 -14.82 7.01 -2.84
C LEU A 286 -15.60 6.00 -3.68
N GLU A 287 -15.25 4.72 -3.59
CA GLU A 287 -15.95 3.64 -4.27
C GLU A 287 -17.45 3.63 -3.93
N GLU A 288 -17.80 3.59 -2.64
CA GLU A 288 -19.17 3.64 -2.17
C GLU A 288 -19.93 4.86 -2.70
N ASN A 289 -19.28 6.03 -2.69
CA ASN A 289 -19.87 7.24 -3.25
C ASN A 289 -20.10 7.12 -4.76
N LEU A 290 -19.16 6.57 -5.53
CA LEU A 290 -19.28 6.41 -6.98
C LEU A 290 -20.36 5.39 -7.36
N VAL A 291 -20.45 4.28 -6.62
CA VAL A 291 -21.51 3.26 -6.79
C VAL A 291 -22.88 3.87 -6.48
N ARG A 292 -23.03 4.51 -5.32
CA ARG A 292 -24.30 5.13 -4.89
C ARG A 292 -24.80 6.19 -5.87
N LEU A 293 -23.88 6.89 -6.54
CA LEU A 293 -24.20 7.91 -7.54
C LEU A 293 -24.41 7.35 -8.94
N GLY A 294 -24.30 6.03 -9.13
CA GLY A 294 -24.44 5.36 -10.44
C GLY A 294 -23.35 5.73 -11.45
N ILE A 295 -22.18 6.19 -10.96
CA ILE A 295 -21.05 6.51 -11.84
C ILE A 295 -20.37 5.23 -12.30
N ILE A 296 -20.21 4.29 -11.37
CA ILE A 296 -19.79 2.91 -11.59
C ILE A 296 -20.91 1.97 -11.12
N ASN A 297 -20.95 0.77 -11.68
CA ASN A 297 -21.90 -0.27 -11.32
C ASN A 297 -21.38 -1.15 -10.18
N SER A 298 -20.06 -1.32 -10.11
CA SER A 298 -19.37 -2.21 -9.19
C SER A 298 -17.90 -1.78 -9.02
N ASP A 299 -17.26 -2.39 -8.02
CA ASP A 299 -15.87 -2.20 -7.61
C ASP A 299 -14.85 -2.62 -8.68
N ASP A 300 -15.19 -3.61 -9.51
CA ASP A 300 -14.39 -4.08 -10.66
C ASP A 300 -14.09 -2.98 -11.70
N GLN A 301 -14.78 -1.84 -11.63
CA GLN A 301 -14.50 -0.67 -12.46
C GLN A 301 -13.47 0.28 -11.84
N LEU A 302 -12.91 0.00 -10.67
CA LEU A 302 -11.85 0.77 -10.04
C LEU A 302 -10.52 0.03 -10.10
N PHE A 303 -9.49 0.73 -10.59
CA PHE A 303 -8.17 0.14 -10.81
C PHE A 303 -7.11 0.88 -10.03
N ILE A 304 -6.41 0.16 -9.13
CA ILE A 304 -5.23 0.72 -8.44
C ILE A 304 -4.07 0.83 -9.43
N LEU A 305 -3.52 2.04 -9.56
CA LEU A 305 -2.55 2.39 -10.61
C LEU A 305 -1.10 2.24 -10.16
N ASP A 306 -0.71 0.99 -9.94
CA ASP A 306 0.65 0.61 -9.61
C ASP A 306 1.34 -0.15 -10.73
N CYS A 307 2.65 0.08 -10.88
CA CYS A 307 3.49 -0.77 -11.70
C CYS A 307 3.59 -2.17 -11.08
N LYS A 308 3.16 -3.20 -11.81
CA LYS A 308 3.21 -4.60 -11.37
C LYS A 308 4.65 -5.09 -11.19
N ALA A 309 5.62 -4.51 -11.89
CA ALA A 309 7.03 -4.82 -11.74
C ALA A 309 7.68 -4.12 -10.53
N CYS A 310 7.62 -2.79 -10.45
CA CYS A 310 8.39 -2.03 -9.44
C CYS A 310 7.55 -1.41 -8.31
N GLY A 311 6.22 -1.45 -8.40
CA GLY A 311 5.28 -0.90 -7.40
C GLY A 311 5.10 0.63 -7.47
N TYR A 312 5.75 1.30 -8.42
CA TYR A 312 5.66 2.75 -8.60
C TYR A 312 4.30 3.18 -9.16
N VAL A 313 3.79 4.33 -8.72
CA VAL A 313 2.51 4.87 -9.19
C VAL A 313 2.60 5.24 -10.67
N LEU A 314 1.64 4.78 -11.47
CA LEU A 314 1.64 5.01 -12.90
C LEU A 314 1.31 6.47 -13.24
N PRO A 315 1.89 7.04 -14.30
CA PRO A 315 1.77 8.47 -14.58
C PRO A 315 0.37 8.91 -15.05
N LYS A 316 -0.45 7.99 -15.55
CA LYS A 316 -1.80 8.24 -16.08
C LYS A 316 -2.64 6.97 -16.04
N PHE A 317 -3.97 7.12 -16.07
CA PHE A 317 -4.86 6.01 -16.38
C PHE A 317 -5.04 5.90 -17.91
N PRO A 318 -4.66 4.77 -18.54
CA PRO A 318 -4.80 4.61 -19.99
C PRO A 318 -6.26 4.34 -20.39
N LYS A 319 -6.56 4.50 -21.68
CA LYS A 319 -7.81 3.98 -22.26
C LYS A 319 -7.80 2.45 -22.22
N LYS A 320 -8.99 1.84 -22.22
CA LYS A 320 -9.16 0.38 -22.28
C LYS A 320 -8.30 -0.27 -23.36
N GLY A 321 -7.60 -1.33 -22.99
CA GLY A 321 -6.67 -2.09 -23.84
C GLY A 321 -5.40 -1.35 -24.26
N LYS A 322 -5.13 -0.14 -23.73
CA LYS A 322 -3.89 0.61 -24.00
C LYS A 322 -2.89 0.44 -22.86
N SER A 323 -1.61 0.40 -23.22
CA SER A 323 -0.52 0.33 -22.25
C SER A 323 -0.21 1.69 -21.64
N VAL A 324 0.42 1.63 -20.46
CA VAL A 324 1.08 2.76 -19.81
C VAL A 324 2.46 2.32 -19.34
N GLU A 325 3.47 3.14 -19.65
CA GLU A 325 4.85 2.92 -19.26
C GLU A 325 5.08 3.39 -17.81
N CYS A 326 5.76 2.56 -17.02
CA CYS A 326 6.22 2.96 -15.70
C CYS A 326 7.45 3.88 -15.79
N LYS A 327 7.33 5.13 -15.35
CA LYS A 327 8.44 6.10 -15.32
C LYS A 327 9.68 5.65 -14.51
N LYS A 328 9.52 4.74 -13.55
CA LYS A 328 10.63 4.28 -12.69
C LYS A 328 11.42 3.12 -13.29
N CYS A 329 10.76 2.17 -13.96
CA CYS A 329 11.41 0.94 -14.44
C CYS A 329 11.26 0.68 -15.94
N GLY A 330 10.54 1.54 -16.68
CA GLY A 330 10.33 1.43 -18.12
C GLY A 330 9.40 0.30 -18.56
N VAL A 331 8.83 -0.47 -17.63
CA VAL A 331 7.92 -1.58 -17.98
C VAL A 331 6.58 -1.03 -18.44
N ASP A 332 6.17 -1.44 -19.64
CA ASP A 332 4.83 -1.23 -20.19
C ASP A 332 3.84 -2.25 -19.65
N GLN A 333 2.63 -1.80 -19.31
CA GLN A 333 1.57 -2.68 -18.81
C GLN A 333 0.18 -2.18 -19.22
N THR A 334 -0.71 -3.13 -19.51
CA THR A 334 -2.15 -2.89 -19.73
C THR A 334 -2.88 -3.02 -18.41
N ILE A 335 -3.77 -2.06 -18.09
CA ILE A 335 -4.44 -1.99 -16.79
C ILE A 335 -5.84 -2.60 -16.82
N TRP A 336 -6.57 -2.41 -17.92
CA TRP A 336 -7.98 -2.79 -18.06
C TRP A 336 -8.40 -2.91 -19.52
#